data_AF-A0AAV5SPM3-F1
#
_entry.id   AF-A0AAV5SPM3-F1
#
_cell.length_a   1.000
_cell.length_b   1.000
_cell.length_c   1.000
_cell.angle_alpha   90.00
_cell.angle_beta   90.00
_cell.angle_gamma   90.00
#
_symmetry.space_group_name_H-M   'P 1'
#
loop_
_entity.id
_entity.type
_entity.pdbx_description
1 polymer ?
#
loop_
_entity_poly.entity_id
_entity_poly.type
_entity_poly.pdbx_seq_one_letter_code
_entity_poly.pdbx_strand_id
1 'polypeptide(L)' 'MNTNTEEEISCRICRDETRPLVTPCLCAGSIAYVHNPCLETWVQTRNCTLCEVCKVEYSRSSSQLRPLN' A
#
# COMPACT_ATOMS: atom_id res chain seq x y z
N MET A 1 33.10 -3.39 4.53
CA MET A 1 31.84 -2.64 4.36
C MET A 1 31.26 -2.98 3.00
N ASN A 2 30.14 -3.69 2.95
CA ASN A 2 29.26 -3.73 1.78
C ASN A 2 27.84 -3.49 2.28
N THR A 3 27.55 -2.26 2.66
CA THR A 3 26.16 -1.79 2.72
C THR A 3 25.72 -1.61 1.27
N ASN A 4 25.48 -2.72 0.56
CA ASN A 4 24.82 -2.66 -0.73
C ASN A 4 23.36 -2.40 -0.39
N THR A 5 23.02 -1.12 -0.41
CA THR A 5 21.70 -0.55 -0.21
C THR A 5 20.81 -0.97 -1.38
N GLU A 6 20.48 -2.24 -1.47
CA GLU A 6 19.26 -2.68 -2.12
C GLU A 6 18.14 -2.26 -1.16
N GLU A 7 17.55 -1.10 -1.43
CA GLU A 7 16.31 -0.71 -0.78
C GLU A 7 15.26 -1.75 -1.21
N GLU A 8 15.15 -2.84 -0.44
CA GLU A 8 14.23 -3.96 -0.69
C GLU A 8 12.80 -3.41 -0.68
N ILE A 9 12.31 -3.08 -1.88
CA ILE A 9 10.96 -2.63 -2.12
C ILE A 9 10.04 -3.81 -1.86
N SER A 10 9.41 -3.80 -0.68
CA SER A 10 8.52 -4.86 -0.21
C SER A 10 7.19 -4.29 0.23
N CYS A 11 6.14 -5.12 0.24
CA CYS A 11 4.82 -4.72 0.66
C CYS A 11 4.84 -4.35 2.14
N ARG A 12 4.46 -3.12 2.50
CA ARG A 12 4.41 -2.70 3.92
C ARG A 12 3.43 -3.49 4.81
N ILE A 13 2.54 -4.30 4.22
CA ILE A 13 1.53 -5.09 4.94
C ILE A 13 2.02 -6.52 5.17
N CYS A 14 2.42 -7.23 4.11
CA CYS A 14 2.86 -8.63 4.22
C CYS A 14 4.37 -8.81 4.26
N ARG A 15 5.15 -7.76 3.96
CA ARG A 15 6.62 -7.74 3.90
C ARG A 15 7.21 -8.66 2.83
N ASP A 16 6.47 -8.86 1.74
CA ASP A 16 6.92 -9.62 0.56
C ASP A 16 7.04 -8.72 -0.68
N GLU A 17 7.90 -9.12 -1.61
CA GLU A 17 8.05 -8.54 -2.95
C GLU A 17 7.56 -9.47 -4.07
N THR A 18 7.02 -10.64 -3.71
CA THR A 18 6.65 -11.72 -4.64
C THR A 18 5.53 -11.36 -5.63
N ARG A 19 4.78 -10.28 -5.39
CA ARG A 19 3.66 -9.82 -6.22
C ARG A 19 3.90 -8.38 -6.68
N PRO A 20 3.21 -7.93 -7.74
CA PRO A 20 3.31 -6.56 -8.20
C PRO A 20 2.91 -5.59 -7.08
N LEU A 21 3.89 -4.81 -6.65
CA LEU A 21 3.74 -3.73 -5.70
C LEU A 21 3.21 -2.50 -6.43
N VAL A 22 2.26 -1.83 -5.81
CA VAL A 22 1.70 -0.58 -6.30
C VAL A 22 1.92 0.52 -5.27
N THR A 23 1.91 1.76 -5.76
CA THR A 23 1.97 2.97 -4.95
C THR A 23 0.58 3.61 -4.94
N PRO A 24 -0.31 3.20 -4.03
CA PRO A 24 -1.68 3.70 -4.03
C PRO A 24 -1.77 5.11 -3.44
N CYS A 25 -0.68 5.73 -3.01
CA CYS A 25 -0.73 7.06 -2.43
C CYS A 25 0.55 7.82 -2.77
N LEU A 26 0.60 9.09 -2.40
CA LEU A 26 1.75 9.97 -2.64
C LEU A 26 2.93 9.72 -1.69
N CYS A 27 2.92 8.63 -0.92
CA CYS A 27 4.08 8.25 -0.12
C CYS A 27 5.25 7.91 -1.06
N ALA A 28 6.48 8.13 -0.58
CA ALA A 28 7.71 7.78 -1.28
C ALA A 28 8.54 6.80 -0.45
N GLY A 29 9.41 6.04 -1.13
CA GLY A 29 10.24 5.01 -0.51
C GLY A 29 9.48 3.72 -0.20
N SER A 30 10.07 2.85 0.62
CA SER A 30 9.56 1.51 0.95
C SER A 30 8.12 1.49 1.48
N ILE A 31 7.68 2.54 2.19
CA ILE A 31 6.31 2.63 2.73
C ILE A 31 5.23 2.89 1.67
N ALA A 32 5.63 3.35 0.48
CA ALA A 32 4.72 3.62 -0.61
C ALA A 32 4.21 2.31 -1.24
N TYR A 33 4.98 1.24 -1.11
CA TYR A 33 4.77 -0.01 -1.81
C TYR A 33 3.87 -0.97 -1.02
N VAL A 34 2.80 -1.40 -1.69
CA VAL A 34 1.84 -2.34 -1.14
C VAL A 34 1.21 -3.13 -2.26
N HIS A 35 0.84 -4.39 -2.01
CA HIS A 35 0.09 -5.17 -2.98
C HIS A 35 -1.36 -4.70 -3.07
N ASN A 36 -1.94 -4.66 -4.27
CA ASN A 36 -3.38 -4.43 -4.47
C ASN A 36 -4.29 -5.22 -3.52
N PRO A 37 -4.17 -6.56 -3.38
CA PRO A 37 -5.00 -7.32 -2.45
C PRO A 37 -4.73 -6.98 -0.98
N CYS A 38 -3.47 -6.73 -0.60
CA CYS A 38 -3.13 -6.36 0.77
C CYS A 38 -3.74 -5.00 1.13
N LEU A 39 -3.68 -4.03 0.21
CA LEU A 39 -4.32 -2.73 0.38
C LEU A 39 -5.83 -2.87 0.53
N GLU A 40 -6.47 -3.71 -0.29
CA GLU A 40 -7.90 -3.95 -0.19
C GLU A 40 -8.30 -4.55 1.17
N THR A 41 -7.63 -5.61 1.59
CA THR A 41 -7.86 -6.20 2.92
C THR A 41 -7.60 -5.17 4.01
N TRP A 42 -6.55 -4.36 3.90
CA TRP A 42 -6.25 -3.31 4.88
C TRP A 42 -7.36 -2.26 4.98
N VAL A 43 -7.83 -1.75 3.85
CA VAL A 43 -8.92 -0.77 3.81
C VAL A 43 -10.20 -1.36 4.41
N GLN A 44 -10.51 -2.63 4.11
CA GLN A 44 -11.68 -3.33 4.68
C GLN A 44 -11.53 -3.56 6.19
N THR A 45 -10.37 -4.04 6.65
CA THR A 45 -10.11 -4.31 8.08
C THR A 45 -10.05 -3.04 8.91
N ARG A 46 -9.40 -1.98 8.40
CA ARG A 46 -9.27 -0.69 9.08
C ARG A 46 -10.44 0.25 8.83
N ASN A 47 -11.34 -0.12 7.93
CA ASN A 47 -12.41 0.73 7.40
C ASN A 47 -11.89 2.14 7.01
N CYS A 48 -10.71 2.20 6.39
CA CYS A 48 -10.00 3.44 6.12
C CYS A 48 -9.45 3.48 4.70
N THR A 49 -9.95 4.43 3.91
CA THR A 49 -9.64 4.61 2.48
C THR A 49 -8.51 5.62 2.25
N LEU A 50 -8.04 6.25 3.31
CA LEU A 50 -6.98 7.25 3.30
C LEU A 50 -5.66 6.62 3.77
N CYS A 51 -4.57 7.06 3.20
CA CYS A 51 -3.24 6.71 3.67
C CYS A 51 -3.03 7.26 5.09
N GLU A 52 -2.57 6.43 6.02
CA GLU A 52 -2.35 6.87 7.41
C GLU A 52 -1.19 7.85 7.56
N VAL A 53 -0.26 7.87 6.59
CA VAL A 53 0.94 8.72 6.57
C VAL A 53 0.65 10.04 5.87
N CYS A 54 0.35 10.00 4.57
CA CYS A 54 0.12 11.21 3.78
C CYS A 54 -1.32 11.73 3.82
N LYS A 55 -2.26 10.99 4.43
CA LYS A 55 -3.70 11.33 4.52
C LYS A 55 -4.40 11.53 3.17
N VAL A 56 -3.80 11.07 2.08
CA VAL A 56 -4.38 11.09 0.73
C VAL A 56 -5.17 9.82 0.48
N GLU A 57 -6.26 9.92 -0.29
CA GLU A 57 -7.05 8.78 -0.71
C GLU A 57 -6.22 7.81 -1.54
N TYR A 58 -6.37 6.51 -1.25
CA TYR A 58 -5.68 5.51 -2.02
C TYR A 58 -6.18 5.53 -3.47
N SER A 59 -5.28 5.68 -4.45
CA SER A 59 -5.55 5.67 -5.90
C SER A 59 -5.97 4.28 -6.38
N ARG A 60 -7.17 3.86 -5.98
CA ARG A 60 -7.84 2.69 -6.55
C ARG A 60 -8.55 3.14 -7.82
N SER A 61 -8.01 2.76 -8.98
CA SER A 61 -8.70 2.91 -10.26
C SER A 61 -10.07 2.22 -10.17
N SER A 62 -11.16 3.01 -10.20
CA SER A 62 -12.58 2.62 -10.12
C SER A 62 -13.20 2.48 -8.71
N SER A 63 -13.75 3.60 -8.23
CA SER A 63 -15.18 3.80 -7.91
C SER A 63 -16.02 2.72 -7.18
N GLN A 64 -15.44 1.72 -6.50
CA GLN A 64 -16.21 0.60 -5.91
C GLN A 64 -15.99 0.40 -4.39
N LEU A 65 -15.77 1.47 -3.62
CA LEU A 65 -16.02 1.40 -2.19
C LEU A 65 -17.53 1.51 -1.95
N ARG A 66 -18.21 0.38 -2.11
CA ARG A 66 -19.56 0.24 -1.58
C ARG A 66 -19.46 0.41 -0.06
N PRO A 67 -20.32 1.22 0.56
CA PRO A 67 -20.36 1.31 2.02
C PRO A 67 -20.60 -0.10 2.58
N LEU A 68 -19.76 -0.53 3.52
CA LEU A 68 -20.13 -1.64 4.40
C LEU A 68 -21.36 -1.18 5.19
N ASN A 69 -22.47 -1.90 5.02
CA ASN A 69 -23.65 -1.78 5.87
C ASN A 69 -23.34 -2.25 7.29
#